data_AF-A0A1H9Y6K0-F1
#
_entry.id   AF-A0A1H9Y6K0-F1
#
_cell.length_a   1.000
_cell.length_b   1.000
_cell.length_c   1.000
_cell.angle_alpha   90.00
_cell.angle_beta   90.00
_cell.angle_gamma   90.00
#
_symmetry.space_group_name_H-M   'P 1'
#
loop_
_entity.id
_entity.type
_entity.pdbx_description
1 polymer ?
#
loop_
_entity_poly.entity_id
_entity_poly.type
_entity_poly.pdbx_seq_one_letter_code
_entity_poly.pdbx_strand_id
1 'polypeptide(L)'
;MIEDLFLEIKKLNITDYQSLLFNIYEDEASYTIEASFDDDEFVIGRDNPYEICSADMGWKDVEKEVGIKLKELIKADSKFFKPLKEITFGFVDGDLHYIKKSRKKKQQVVFTADDFLDFDPVRLNAWLTVYLTEEAEEIYGTKRFMTDFSELTDEENLYWRKILAENFDYKKYNS
;
A
#
# COMPACT_ATOMS: atom_id res chain seq x y z
N MET A 1 24.87 -13.00 -4.16
CA MET A 1 25.20 -12.46 -2.83
C MET A 1 24.13 -11.46 -2.38
N ILE A 2 24.00 -11.17 -1.09
CA ILE A 2 23.03 -10.19 -0.53
C ILE A 2 23.17 -8.82 -1.20
N GLU A 3 24.40 -8.41 -1.52
CA GLU A 3 24.68 -7.15 -2.21
C GLU A 3 24.03 -7.07 -3.59
N ASP A 4 23.98 -8.19 -4.32
CA ASP A 4 23.36 -8.25 -5.64
C ASP A 4 21.84 -8.10 -5.55
N LEU A 5 21.22 -8.70 -4.53
CA LEU A 5 19.80 -8.50 -4.23
C LEU A 5 19.50 -7.01 -4.00
N PHE A 6 20.37 -6.29 -3.29
CA PHE A 6 20.22 -4.84 -3.09
C PHE A 6 20.38 -4.04 -4.38
N LEU A 7 21.28 -4.46 -5.28
CA LEU A 7 21.42 -3.81 -6.58
C LEU A 7 20.15 -3.96 -7.44
N GLU A 8 19.50 -5.14 -7.42
CA GLU A 8 18.22 -5.33 -8.10
C GLU A 8 17.10 -4.49 -7.47
N ILE A 9 17.00 -4.47 -6.14
CA ILE A 9 16.04 -3.63 -5.41
C ILE A 9 16.20 -2.15 -5.81
N LYS A 10 17.43 -1.67 -5.95
CA LYS A 10 17.73 -0.27 -6.32
C LYS A 10 17.33 0.11 -7.74
N LYS A 11 17.11 -0.85 -8.64
CA LYS A 11 16.61 -0.57 -10.00
C LYS A 11 15.12 -0.22 -10.00
N LEU A 12 14.43 -0.42 -8.88
CA LEU A 12 12.99 -0.21 -8.77
C LEU A 12 12.63 1.19 -8.29
N ASN A 13 11.42 1.61 -8.63
CA ASN A 13 10.79 2.76 -8.01
C ASN A 13 10.16 2.36 -6.66
N ILE A 14 10.94 2.47 -5.59
CA ILE A 14 10.53 1.99 -4.26
C ILE A 14 9.37 2.79 -3.63
N THR A 15 9.00 3.95 -4.19
CA THR A 15 7.90 4.79 -3.68
C THR A 15 6.53 4.15 -3.83
N ASP A 16 6.41 3.17 -4.72
CA ASP A 16 5.14 2.49 -5.02
C ASP A 16 4.79 1.43 -3.95
N TYR A 17 5.74 1.15 -3.05
CA TYR A 17 5.63 0.15 -2.00
C TYR A 17 5.64 0.80 -0.60
N GLN A 18 5.14 0.07 0.38
CA GLN A 18 5.05 0.45 1.79
C GLN A 18 5.90 -0.44 2.69
N SER A 19 6.15 -1.70 2.30
CA SER A 19 7.00 -2.62 3.03
C SER A 19 7.89 -3.47 2.13
N LEU A 20 8.98 -3.93 2.73
CA LEU A 20 9.96 -4.83 2.14
C LEU A 20 10.28 -5.92 3.16
N LEU A 21 10.08 -7.18 2.78
CA LEU A 21 10.39 -8.35 3.58
C LEU A 21 11.52 -9.13 2.91
N PHE A 22 12.56 -9.46 3.68
CA PHE A 22 13.61 -10.38 3.26
C PHE A 22 13.32 -11.78 3.80
N ASN A 23 13.07 -12.73 2.91
CA ASN A 23 12.81 -14.12 3.26
C ASN A 23 14.13 -14.90 3.16
N ILE A 24 14.52 -15.59 4.23
CA ILE A 24 15.72 -16.42 4.29
C ILE A 24 15.28 -17.89 4.24
N TYR A 25 15.92 -18.69 3.39
CA TYR A 25 15.66 -20.12 3.26
C TYR A 25 16.88 -20.91 3.68
N GLU A 26 16.62 -22.07 4.26
CA GLU A 26 17.60 -23.12 4.51
C GLU A 26 17.39 -24.21 3.45
N ASP A 27 18.28 -24.28 2.48
CA ASP A 27 18.33 -25.35 1.48
C ASP A 27 19.36 -26.42 1.91
N GLU A 28 19.33 -27.60 1.28
CA GLU A 28 20.20 -28.73 1.66
C GLU A 28 21.70 -28.40 1.65
N ALA A 29 22.14 -27.44 0.83
CA ALA A 29 23.55 -27.10 0.64
C ALA A 29 23.91 -25.67 1.09
N SER A 30 22.94 -24.77 1.20
CA SER A 30 23.19 -23.34 1.38
C SER A 30 21.99 -22.62 2.02
N TYR A 31 22.26 -21.47 2.60
CA TYR A 31 21.22 -20.50 2.95
C TYR A 31 21.05 -19.50 1.81
N THR A 32 19.80 -19.23 1.45
CA THR A 32 19.45 -18.33 0.36
C THR A 32 18.49 -17.23 0.82
N ILE A 33 18.39 -16.14 0.05
CA ILE A 33 17.55 -14.99 0.39
C ILE A 33 16.83 -14.44 -0.84
N GLU A 34 15.59 -14.01 -0.64
CA GLU A 34 14.82 -13.23 -1.61
C GLU A 34 14.24 -11.97 -0.93
N ALA A 35 13.68 -11.08 -1.74
CA ALA A 35 12.97 -9.91 -1.26
C ALA A 35 11.55 -9.81 -1.83
N SER A 36 10.56 -9.67 -0.95
CA SER A 36 9.16 -9.48 -1.29
C SER A 36 8.71 -8.07 -0.92
N PHE A 37 7.97 -7.42 -1.82
CA PHE A 37 7.27 -6.18 -1.53
C PHE A 37 5.80 -6.46 -1.15
N ASP A 38 5.00 -5.40 -0.92
CA ASP A 38 3.59 -5.58 -0.57
C ASP A 38 2.75 -6.24 -1.67
N ASP A 39 3.18 -6.11 -2.92
CA ASP A 39 2.55 -6.74 -4.09
C ASP A 39 2.94 -8.23 -4.13
N ASP A 40 1.95 -9.11 -3.93
CA ASP A 40 2.12 -10.57 -3.83
C ASP A 40 2.68 -11.21 -5.11
N GLU A 41 2.62 -10.49 -6.24
CA GLU A 41 3.17 -10.94 -7.52
C GLU A 41 4.63 -10.48 -7.73
N PHE A 42 5.14 -9.57 -6.90
CA PHE A 42 6.45 -8.95 -7.09
C PHE A 42 7.47 -9.39 -6.02
N VAL A 43 8.23 -10.43 -6.37
CA VAL A 43 9.31 -11.00 -5.53
C VAL A 43 10.61 -11.01 -6.33
N ILE A 44 11.67 -10.43 -5.78
CA ILE A 44 13.00 -10.45 -6.38
C ILE A 44 13.77 -11.65 -5.84
N GLY A 45 14.18 -12.53 -6.75
CA GLY A 45 14.92 -13.74 -6.38
C GLY A 45 14.05 -14.97 -6.13
N ARG A 46 12.75 -14.95 -6.50
CA ARG A 46 11.86 -16.10 -6.30
C ARG A 46 12.32 -17.37 -7.00
N ASP A 47 12.59 -17.26 -8.30
CA ASP A 47 13.03 -18.40 -9.11
C ASP A 47 14.55 -18.62 -9.03
N ASN A 48 15.29 -17.62 -8.55
CA ASN A 48 16.75 -17.63 -8.41
C ASN A 48 17.14 -16.85 -7.14
N PRO A 49 17.01 -17.48 -5.96
CA PRO A 49 17.30 -16.82 -4.70
C PRO A 49 18.80 -16.58 -4.56
N TYR A 50 19.17 -15.53 -3.84
CA TYR A 50 20.55 -15.12 -3.70
C TYR A 50 21.22 -15.94 -2.60
N GLU A 51 22.34 -16.56 -2.91
CA GLU A 51 23.14 -17.27 -1.90
C GLU A 51 23.69 -16.30 -0.83
N ILE A 52 23.52 -16.69 0.44
CA ILE A 52 24.10 -16.03 1.61
C ILE A 52 25.41 -16.71 1.98
N CYS A 53 25.34 -18.01 2.28
CA CYS A 53 26.45 -18.84 2.75
C CYS A 53 26.09 -20.34 2.61
N SER A 54 27.07 -21.21 2.83
CA SER A 54 26.86 -22.66 2.92
C SER A 54 26.05 -23.06 4.16
N ALA A 55 25.42 -24.23 4.11
CA ALA A 55 24.64 -24.80 5.22
C ALA A 55 25.51 -25.39 6.36
N ASP A 56 26.76 -24.94 6.51
CA ASP A 56 27.70 -25.38 7.54
C ASP A 56 27.55 -24.61 8.86
N MET A 57 26.85 -23.48 8.83
CA MET A 57 26.50 -22.69 10.01
C MET A 57 25.06 -22.96 10.48
N GLY A 58 24.81 -22.83 11.78
CA GLY A 58 23.44 -22.95 12.32
C GLY A 58 22.57 -21.74 11.96
N TRP A 59 21.28 -21.98 11.67
CA TRP A 59 20.34 -20.96 11.21
C TRP A 59 20.28 -19.70 12.08
N LYS A 60 20.45 -19.82 13.40
CA LYS A 60 20.45 -18.67 14.33
C LYS A 60 21.63 -17.74 14.12
N ASP A 61 22.80 -18.29 13.81
CA ASP A 61 24.01 -17.51 13.55
C ASP A 61 23.87 -16.83 12.18
N VAL A 62 23.34 -17.54 11.19
CA VAL A 62 22.99 -16.99 9.88
C VAL A 62 21.98 -15.84 10.01
N GLU A 63 20.90 -16.02 10.77
CA GLU A 63 19.88 -14.98 11.00
C GLU A 63 20.51 -13.69 11.54
N LYS A 64 21.43 -13.85 12.51
CA LYS A 64 22.12 -12.74 13.14
C LYS A 64 23.07 -12.04 12.18
N GLU A 65 23.85 -12.78 11.40
CA GLU A 65 24.78 -12.21 10.42
C GLU A 65 24.03 -11.49 9.29
N VAL A 66 22.98 -12.11 8.74
CA VAL A 66 22.11 -11.49 7.74
C VAL A 66 21.48 -10.22 8.32
N GLY A 67 20.96 -10.27 9.55
CA GLY A 67 20.37 -9.11 10.21
C GLY A 67 21.34 -7.94 10.41
N ILE A 68 22.61 -8.21 10.72
CA ILE A 68 23.65 -7.19 10.80
C ILE A 68 23.89 -6.59 9.41
N LYS A 69 24.11 -7.44 8.40
CA LYS A 69 24.44 -7.03 7.04
C LYS A 69 23.32 -6.22 6.37
N LEU A 70 22.06 -6.65 6.53
CA LEU A 70 20.90 -5.92 6.05
C LEU A 70 20.80 -4.52 6.70
N LYS A 71 21.03 -4.42 8.01
CA LYS A 71 21.01 -3.12 8.71
C LYS A 71 22.10 -2.18 8.20
N GLU A 72 23.29 -2.69 7.94
CA GLU A 72 24.40 -1.90 7.39
C GLU A 72 24.07 -1.36 5.99
N LEU A 73 23.57 -2.22 5.10
CA LEU A 73 23.19 -1.85 3.73
C LEU A 73 22.02 -0.85 3.70
N ILE A 74 20.96 -1.09 4.49
CA ILE A 74 19.81 -0.17 4.59
C ILE A 74 20.24 1.20 5.13
N LYS A 75 21.15 1.21 6.11
CA LYS A 75 21.66 2.46 6.68
C LYS A 75 22.51 3.24 5.68
N ALA A 76 23.36 2.55 4.90
CA ALA A 76 24.18 3.16 3.87
C ALA A 76 23.33 3.90 2.83
N ASP A 77 22.18 3.32 2.46
CA ASP A 77 21.24 3.88 1.47
C ASP A 77 19.93 4.38 2.10
N SER A 78 19.99 4.92 3.32
CA SER A 78 18.81 5.32 4.09
C SER A 78 17.84 6.26 3.35
N LYS A 79 18.34 7.11 2.44
CA LYS A 79 17.49 7.98 1.61
C LYS A 79 16.61 7.20 0.63
N PHE A 80 17.14 6.12 0.05
CA PHE A 80 16.41 5.27 -0.89
C PHE A 80 15.31 4.50 -0.17
N PHE A 81 15.61 3.96 1.01
CA PHE A 81 14.65 3.16 1.80
C PHE A 81 13.66 3.98 2.64
N LYS A 82 13.87 5.29 2.78
CA LYS A 82 13.01 6.21 3.55
C LYS A 82 11.50 6.13 3.23
N PRO A 83 11.06 5.90 1.97
CA PRO A 83 9.64 5.80 1.64
C PRO A 83 8.94 4.58 2.27
N LEU A 84 9.69 3.53 2.60
CA LEU A 84 9.12 2.32 3.22
C LEU A 84 8.76 2.57 4.68
N LYS A 85 7.56 2.13 5.07
CA LYS A 85 7.09 2.17 6.47
C LYS A 85 7.67 1.05 7.31
N GLU A 86 7.98 -0.08 6.69
CA GLU A 86 8.37 -1.30 7.38
C GLU A 86 9.39 -2.08 6.54
N ILE A 87 10.49 -2.49 7.17
CA ILE A 87 11.49 -3.38 6.57
C ILE A 87 11.76 -4.48 7.58
N THR A 88 11.50 -5.73 7.19
CA THR A 88 11.61 -6.91 8.05
C THR A 88 12.42 -8.01 7.37
N PHE A 89 12.92 -8.96 8.15
CA PHE A 89 13.60 -10.15 7.64
C PHE A 89 13.29 -11.33 8.55
N GLY A 90 13.35 -12.56 8.01
CA GLY A 90 13.18 -13.77 8.81
C GLY A 90 13.35 -15.05 8.00
N PHE A 91 13.51 -16.16 8.72
CA PHE A 91 13.55 -17.50 8.13
C PHE A 91 12.16 -17.97 7.71
N VAL A 92 12.10 -18.62 6.55
CA VAL A 92 10.93 -19.32 6.04
C VAL A 92 11.13 -20.81 6.32
N ASP A 93 10.40 -21.32 7.30
CA ASP A 93 10.42 -22.75 7.64
C ASP A 93 9.55 -23.52 6.63
N GLY A 94 10.09 -24.59 6.06
CA GLY A 94 9.57 -25.32 4.90
C GLY A 94 8.18 -25.94 5.03
N ASP A 95 7.51 -25.79 6.18
CA ASP A 95 6.12 -26.24 6.42
C ASP A 95 5.21 -25.16 7.05
N LEU A 96 5.69 -23.93 7.19
CA LEU A 96 4.88 -22.79 7.62
C LEU A 96 4.97 -21.71 6.54
N HIS A 97 4.04 -21.79 5.58
CA HIS A 97 3.40 -20.59 5.08
C HIS A 97 2.93 -19.80 6.31
N TYR A 98 3.78 -18.92 6.84
CA TYR A 98 3.32 -17.85 7.70
C TYR A 98 2.43 -17.01 6.82
N ILE A 99 1.14 -17.35 6.91
CA ILE A 99 0.00 -16.56 6.48
C ILE A 99 0.40 -15.13 6.75
N LYS A 100 0.68 -14.41 5.67
CA LYS A 100 0.66 -12.96 5.61
C LYS A 100 -0.52 -12.60 6.48
N LYS A 101 -0.31 -12.02 7.67
CA LYS A 101 -1.43 -11.35 8.35
C LYS A 101 -1.92 -10.44 7.26
N SER A 102 -3.09 -10.76 6.70
CA SER A 102 -3.66 -9.98 5.63
C SER A 102 -3.71 -8.58 6.23
N ARG A 103 -2.81 -7.68 5.79
CA ARG A 103 -3.10 -6.27 5.93
C ARG A 103 -4.45 -6.20 5.26
N LYS A 104 -5.49 -5.86 6.02
CA LYS A 104 -6.76 -5.51 5.42
C LYS A 104 -6.36 -4.59 4.28
N LYS A 105 -6.58 -4.99 3.02
CA LYS A 105 -6.61 -4.02 1.93
C LYS A 105 -7.43 -2.89 2.55
N LYS A 106 -6.89 -1.67 2.61
CA LYS A 106 -7.79 -0.53 2.78
C LYS A 106 -8.69 -0.68 1.56
N GLN A 107 -9.83 -1.32 1.78
CA GLN A 107 -10.89 -1.41 0.81
C GLN A 107 -11.05 0.05 0.43
N GLN A 108 -10.84 0.34 -0.86
CA GLN A 108 -11.17 1.65 -1.39
C GLN A 108 -12.58 1.90 -0.84
N VAL A 109 -12.71 2.85 0.08
CA VAL A 109 -13.97 3.04 0.78
C VAL A 109 -14.92 3.52 -0.31
N VAL A 110 -15.74 2.58 -0.80
CA VAL A 110 -16.78 2.90 -1.76
C VAL A 110 -17.87 3.53 -0.93
N PHE A 111 -17.92 4.85 -0.97
CA PHE A 111 -19.01 5.58 -0.34
C PHE A 111 -20.29 5.32 -1.14
N THR A 112 -21.39 5.32 -0.42
CA THR A 112 -22.75 5.26 -0.92
C THR A 112 -23.48 6.54 -0.50
N ALA A 113 -24.67 6.77 -1.04
CA ALA A 113 -25.49 7.91 -0.60
C ALA A 113 -25.80 7.84 0.90
N ASP A 114 -25.87 6.63 1.46
CA ASP A 114 -26.18 6.37 2.87
C ASP A 114 -25.10 6.91 3.82
N ASP A 115 -23.84 6.86 3.39
CA ASP A 115 -22.70 7.36 4.17
C ASP A 115 -22.72 8.88 4.38
N PHE A 116 -23.57 9.58 3.63
CA PHE A 116 -23.72 11.02 3.72
C PHE A 116 -25.05 11.44 4.31
N LEU A 117 -25.98 10.55 4.72
CA LEU A 117 -27.33 10.91 5.16
C LEU A 117 -27.39 11.92 6.32
N ASP A 118 -26.36 11.99 7.16
CA ASP A 118 -26.25 12.95 8.26
C ASP A 118 -25.90 14.38 7.80
N PHE A 119 -25.56 14.58 6.53
CA PHE A 119 -25.19 15.91 6.02
C PHE A 119 -26.45 16.75 5.89
N ASP A 120 -26.49 17.87 6.62
CA ASP A 120 -27.46 18.92 6.39
C ASP A 120 -27.27 19.55 4.99
N PRO A 121 -28.29 20.25 4.46
CA PRO A 121 -28.22 20.89 3.15
C PRO A 121 -26.99 21.78 2.91
N VAL A 122 -26.55 22.51 3.94
CA VAL A 122 -25.39 23.43 3.84
C VAL A 122 -24.10 22.63 3.74
N ARG A 123 -23.97 21.59 4.56
CA ARG A 123 -22.83 20.67 4.55
C ARG A 123 -22.75 19.93 3.23
N LEU A 124 -23.87 19.38 2.73
CA LEU A 124 -23.93 18.69 1.45
C LEU A 124 -23.44 19.57 0.29
N ASN A 125 -23.92 20.83 0.23
CA ASN A 125 -23.51 21.79 -0.79
C ASN A 125 -22.01 22.11 -0.74
N ALA A 126 -21.46 22.34 0.46
CA ALA A 126 -20.05 22.62 0.64
C ALA A 126 -19.16 21.49 0.13
N TRP A 127 -19.54 20.23 0.40
CA TRP A 127 -18.80 19.06 -0.07
C TRP A 127 -18.92 18.85 -1.58
N LEU A 128 -20.11 19.00 -2.16
CA LEU A 128 -20.29 18.93 -3.61
C LEU A 128 -19.44 19.97 -4.34
N THR A 129 -19.30 21.18 -3.78
CA THR A 129 -18.45 22.25 -4.34
C THR A 129 -16.97 21.86 -4.39
N VAL A 130 -16.48 21.12 -3.39
CA VAL A 130 -15.07 20.71 -3.32
C VAL A 130 -14.76 19.55 -4.27
N TYR A 131 -15.71 18.62 -4.46
CA TYR A 131 -15.46 17.34 -5.12
C TYR A 131 -15.97 17.23 -6.56
N LEU A 132 -16.96 18.02 -6.95
CA LEU A 132 -17.38 18.08 -8.35
C LEU A 132 -16.38 18.93 -9.12
N THR A 133 -15.73 18.37 -10.14
CA THR A 133 -14.89 19.09 -11.11
C THR A 133 -15.75 19.78 -12.18
N GLU A 134 -15.16 20.67 -12.99
CA GLU A 134 -15.89 21.29 -14.13
C GLU A 134 -16.39 20.23 -15.12
N GLU A 135 -15.66 19.11 -15.27
CA GLU A 135 -16.09 17.95 -16.08
C GLU A 135 -17.34 17.27 -15.51
N ALA A 136 -17.46 17.16 -14.18
CA ALA A 136 -18.66 16.62 -13.54
C ALA A 136 -19.87 17.56 -13.71
N GLU A 137 -19.66 18.89 -13.70
CA GLU A 137 -20.73 19.85 -13.95
C GLU A 137 -21.33 19.72 -15.36
N GLU A 138 -20.51 19.39 -16.37
CA GLU A 138 -20.98 19.10 -17.74
C GLU A 138 -21.76 17.79 -17.84
N ILE A 139 -21.33 16.75 -17.11
CA ILE A 139 -21.99 15.44 -17.11
C ILE A 139 -23.35 15.48 -16.42
N TYR A 140 -23.43 16.15 -15.26
CA TYR A 140 -24.63 16.19 -14.43
C TYR A 140 -25.52 17.42 -14.69
N GLY A 141 -25.07 18.35 -15.55
CA GLY A 141 -25.90 19.47 -16.04
C GLY A 141 -26.23 20.51 -14.96
N THR A 142 -25.41 20.62 -13.93
CA THR A 142 -25.73 21.39 -12.73
C THR A 142 -24.70 22.46 -12.47
N LYS A 143 -25.13 23.72 -12.50
CA LYS A 143 -24.30 24.86 -12.11
C LYS A 143 -24.19 24.88 -10.59
N ARG A 144 -22.97 24.74 -10.03
CA ARG A 144 -22.60 24.73 -8.59
C ARG A 144 -23.27 25.75 -7.67
N PHE A 145 -23.98 26.76 -8.19
CA PHE A 145 -24.44 27.93 -7.45
C PHE A 145 -25.95 28.23 -7.56
N MET A 146 -26.76 27.34 -8.14
CA MET A 146 -28.19 27.63 -8.38
C MET A 146 -29.18 26.72 -7.63
N THR A 147 -28.70 25.71 -6.92
CA THR A 147 -29.59 24.79 -6.19
C THR A 147 -29.68 25.21 -4.72
N ASP A 148 -30.87 25.62 -4.28
CA ASP A 148 -31.15 25.76 -2.84
C ASP A 148 -31.41 24.38 -2.25
N PHE A 149 -30.38 23.79 -1.66
CA PHE A 149 -30.45 22.45 -1.06
C PHE A 149 -31.45 22.36 0.09
N SER A 150 -31.86 23.50 0.67
CA SER A 150 -32.84 23.51 1.77
C SER A 150 -34.28 23.27 1.31
N GLU A 151 -34.57 23.45 0.02
CA GLU A 151 -35.90 23.27 -0.57
C GLU A 151 -36.04 21.94 -1.34
N LEU A 152 -34.98 21.12 -1.39
CA LEU A 152 -34.97 19.86 -2.12
C LEU A 152 -35.83 18.80 -1.43
N THR A 153 -36.51 18.01 -2.25
CA THR A 153 -37.20 16.79 -1.80
C THR A 153 -36.20 15.75 -1.31
N ASP A 154 -36.68 14.75 -0.57
CA ASP A 154 -35.85 13.64 -0.10
C ASP A 154 -35.20 12.86 -1.26
N GLU A 155 -35.92 12.70 -2.38
CA GLU A 155 -35.43 12.03 -3.59
C GLU A 155 -34.29 12.82 -4.26
N GLU A 156 -34.41 14.14 -4.34
CA GLU A 156 -33.37 15.01 -4.88
C GLU A 156 -32.14 15.05 -3.96
N ASN A 157 -32.36 15.11 -2.64
CA ASN A 157 -31.28 15.02 -1.66
C ASN A 157 -30.50 13.70 -1.79
N LEU A 158 -31.20 12.58 -2.01
CA LEU A 158 -30.57 11.28 -2.20
C LEU A 158 -29.76 11.23 -3.51
N TYR A 159 -30.29 11.81 -4.59
CA TYR A 159 -29.59 11.93 -5.87
C TYR A 159 -28.26 12.68 -5.71
N TRP A 160 -28.26 13.80 -5.00
CA TRP A 160 -27.06 14.59 -4.76
C TRP A 160 -26.02 13.91 -3.87
N ARG A 161 -26.46 13.16 -2.85
CA ARG A 161 -25.57 12.34 -2.03
C ARG A 161 -24.92 11.22 -2.84
N LYS A 162 -25.65 10.63 -3.79
CA LYS A 162 -25.10 9.63 -4.71
C LYS A 162 -24.01 10.24 -5.61
N ILE A 163 -24.25 11.42 -6.17
CA ILE A 163 -23.24 12.15 -6.95
C ILE A 163 -22.01 12.46 -6.10
N LEU A 164 -22.18 12.91 -4.86
CA LEU A 164 -21.06 13.15 -3.94
C LEU A 164 -20.27 11.86 -3.72
N ALA A 165 -20.95 10.75 -3.45
CA ALA A 165 -20.34 9.44 -3.21
C ALA A 165 -19.50 8.94 -4.41
N GLU A 166 -20.00 9.14 -5.64
CA GLU A 166 -19.29 8.77 -6.87
C GLU A 166 -18.00 9.58 -7.10
N ASN A 167 -17.93 10.80 -6.56
CA ASN A 167 -16.81 11.73 -6.79
C ASN A 167 -15.94 11.98 -5.55
N PHE A 168 -16.23 11.34 -4.41
CA PHE A 168 -15.55 11.59 -3.14
C PHE A 168 -14.15 10.95 -3.11
N ASP A 169 -13.10 11.76 -3.26
CA ASP A 169 -11.71 11.30 -3.14
C ASP A 169 -11.20 11.36 -1.69
N TYR A 170 -11.16 10.19 -1.05
CA TYR A 170 -10.65 10.00 0.30
C TYR A 170 -9.17 10.39 0.47
N LYS A 171 -8.35 10.29 -0.59
CA LYS A 171 -6.91 10.60 -0.51
C LYS A 171 -6.67 12.10 -0.34
N LYS A 172 -7.43 12.95 -1.04
CA LYS A 172 -7.40 14.40 -0.87
C LYS A 172 -7.92 14.87 0.49
N TYR A 173 -8.82 14.12 1.12
CA TYR A 173 -9.40 14.49 2.41
C TYR A 173 -8.43 14.31 3.59
N ASN A 174 -7.53 13.32 3.52
CA ASN A 174 -6.63 12.96 4.63
C ASN A 174 -5.14 13.29 4.37
N SER A 175 -4.85 14.04 3.31
CA SER A 175 -3.51 14.56 2.98
C SER A 175 -3.32 15.97 3.52
#